data_AF-A0A1U7PJ98-F1
#
_entry.id   AF-A0A1U7PJ98-F1
#
_cell.length_a   1.000
_cell.length_b   1.000
_cell.length_c   1.000
_cell.angle_alpha   90.00
_cell.angle_beta   90.00
_cell.angle_gamma   90.00
#
_symmetry.space_group_name_H-M   'P 1'
#
loop_
_entity.id
_entity.type
_entity.pdbx_description
1 polymer ?
#
loop_
_entity_poly.entity_id
_entity_poly.type
_entity_poly.pdbx_seq_one_letter_code
_entity_poly.pdbx_strand_id
1 'polypeptide(L)'
;MKLMQWAYTRKYQVKAVFDDFPETVFLFRRIGEYYFLFSSRGGEYGRLPERHDYAVMEELVNGELGTLHQYRNRRSARSLGVS
;
A
#
# COMPACT_ATOMS: atom_id res chain seq x y z
N MET A 1 3.97 12.08 2.00
CA MET A 1 3.95 11.07 0.91
C MET A 1 2.68 11.20 0.09
N LYS A 2 2.82 11.11 -1.23
CA LYS A 2 1.79 11.21 -2.27
C LYS A 2 1.97 10.06 -3.25
N LEU A 3 0.86 9.54 -3.75
CA LEU A 3 0.85 8.53 -4.81
C LEU A 3 1.07 9.22 -6.16
N MET A 4 2.18 8.92 -6.82
CA MET A 4 2.57 9.57 -8.08
C MET A 4 1.99 8.84 -9.29
N GLN A 5 2.07 7.52 -9.27
CA GLN A 5 1.54 6.66 -10.32
C GLN A 5 1.14 5.31 -9.75
N TRP A 6 0.14 4.70 -10.36
CA TRP A 6 -0.22 3.32 -10.11
C TRP A 6 -0.70 2.64 -11.38
N ALA A 7 -0.55 1.32 -11.45
CA ALA A 7 -1.04 0.52 -12.57
C ALA A 7 -1.31 -0.92 -12.14
N TYR A 8 -2.29 -1.57 -12.77
CA TYR A 8 -2.46 -3.01 -12.65
C TYR A 8 -1.30 -3.74 -13.34
N THR A 9 -0.82 -4.83 -12.75
CA THR A 9 0.29 -5.62 -13.31
C THR A 9 -0.13 -7.03 -13.68
N ARG A 10 -0.53 -7.81 -12.68
CA ARG A 10 -1.02 -9.18 -12.79
C ARG A 10 -2.38 -9.29 -12.09
N LYS A 11 -3.03 -10.45 -12.20
CA LYS A 11 -4.31 -10.71 -11.53
C LYS A 11 -4.20 -10.33 -10.05
N TYR A 12 -5.04 -9.39 -9.61
CA TYR A 12 -5.11 -8.88 -8.24
C TYR A 12 -3.86 -8.17 -7.71
N GLN A 13 -2.98 -7.67 -8.58
CA GLN A 13 -1.80 -6.91 -8.18
C GLN A 13 -1.79 -5.52 -8.81
N VAL A 14 -1.35 -4.55 -8.01
CA VAL A 14 -1.16 -3.16 -8.41
C VAL A 14 0.28 -2.78 -8.09
N LYS A 15 0.96 -2.14 -9.03
CA LYS A 15 2.22 -1.46 -8.75
C LYS A 15 1.94 0.02 -8.51
N ALA A 16 2.66 0.64 -7.59
CA ALA A 16 2.57 2.05 -7.29
C ALA A 16 3.96 2.65 -7.03
N VAL A 17 4.12 3.93 -7.32
CA VAL A 17 5.32 4.71 -7.03
C VAL A 17 4.89 5.96 -6.27
N PHE A 18 5.70 6.36 -5.28
CA PHE A 18 5.41 7.47 -4.37
C PHE A 18 6.49 8.54 -4.48
N ASP A 19 6.15 9.79 -4.19
CA ASP A 19 7.06 10.94 -4.27
C ASP A 19 8.29 10.79 -3.35
N ASP A 20 8.06 10.19 -2.18
CA ASP A 20 9.05 9.97 -1.14
C ASP A 20 10.03 8.82 -1.46
N PHE A 21 9.68 7.99 -2.45
CA PHE A 21 10.45 6.84 -2.91
C PHE A 21 10.33 6.68 -4.45
N PRO A 22 10.81 7.66 -5.23
CA PRO A 22 10.53 7.74 -6.67
C PRO A 22 11.19 6.60 -7.47
N GLU A 23 12.29 6.05 -6.97
CA GLU A 23 13.05 4.96 -7.59
C GLU A 23 12.57 3.57 -7.15
N THR A 24 11.61 3.51 -6.23
CA THR A 24 11.09 2.25 -5.70
C THR A 24 9.69 2.01 -6.22
N VAL A 25 9.48 0.83 -6.80
CA VAL A 25 8.16 0.36 -7.23
C VAL A 25 7.60 -0.54 -6.14
N PHE A 26 6.49 -0.11 -5.54
CA PHE A 26 5.77 -0.86 -4.53
C PHE A 26 4.71 -1.74 -5.17
N LEU A 27 4.67 -3.01 -4.79
CA LEU A 27 3.72 -4.00 -5.25
C LEU A 27 2.68 -4.26 -4.16
N PHE A 28 1.43 -4.01 -4.52
CA PHE A 28 0.25 -4.26 -3.72
C PHE A 28 -0.46 -5.50 -4.24
N ARG A 29 -0.93 -6.33 -3.32
CA ARG A 29 -1.80 -7.47 -3.62
C ARG A 29 -3.17 -7.24 -3.02
N ARG A 30 -4.22 -7.65 -3.73
CA ARG A 30 -5.55 -7.71 -3.14
C ARG A 30 -5.64 -8.86 -2.15
N ILE A 31 -6.19 -8.60 -0.98
CA ILE A 31 -6.55 -9.58 0.05
C ILE A 31 -8.01 -9.33 0.39
N GLY A 32 -8.90 -10.22 -0.05
CA GLY A 32 -10.34 -10.02 0.05
C GLY A 32 -10.78 -8.78 -0.73
N GLU A 33 -11.18 -7.73 -0.01
CA GLU A 33 -11.76 -6.51 -0.57
C GLU A 33 -10.85 -5.28 -0.48
N TYR A 34 -9.59 -5.43 -0.09
CA TYR A 34 -8.63 -4.34 -0.02
C TYR A 34 -7.25 -4.73 -0.56
N TYR A 35 -6.42 -3.73 -0.82
CA TYR A 35 -5.04 -3.91 -1.26
C TYR A 35 -4.08 -3.77 -0.08
N PHE A 36 -3.07 -4.63 -0.02
CA PHE A 36 -2.04 -4.65 1.01
C PHE A 36 -0.67 -4.61 0.36
N LEU A 37 0.27 -3.90 0.98
CA LEU A 37 1.63 -3.84 0.46
C LEU A 37 2.31 -5.20 0.63
N PHE A 38 2.71 -5.82 -0.48
CA PHE A 38 3.28 -7.16 -0.48
C PHE A 38 4.80 -7.17 -0.58
N SER A 39 5.35 -6.31 -1.42
CA SER A 39 6.77 -6.27 -1.72
C SER A 39 7.12 -4.93 -2.36
N SER A 40 8.39 -4.55 -2.32
CA SER A 40 8.93 -3.43 -3.08
C SER A 40 10.06 -3.93 -3.98
N ARG A 41 10.24 -3.29 -5.13
CA ARG A 41 11.31 -3.57 -6.06
C ARG A 41 11.97 -2.26 -6.49
N GLY A 42 13.28 -2.23 -6.42
CA GLY A 42 14.06 -0.99 -6.57
C GLY A 42 14.27 -0.30 -5.23
N GLY A 43 15.05 0.78 -5.25
CA GLY A 43 15.39 1.58 -4.08
C GLY A 43 16.90 1.66 -3.80
N GLU A 44 17.34 2.84 -3.37
CA GLU A 44 18.65 3.06 -2.78
C GLU A 44 18.68 2.59 -1.32
N TYR A 45 19.82 2.04 -0.90
CA TYR A 45 20.06 1.57 0.47
C TYR A 45 19.95 2.64 1.56
N GLY A 46 19.85 3.92 1.19
CA GLY A 46 19.90 5.06 2.11
C GLY A 46 18.63 5.28 2.93
N ARG A 47 17.43 4.95 2.41
CA ARG A 47 16.17 5.14 3.12
C ARG A 47 15.18 4.04 2.81
N LEU A 48 14.93 3.20 3.82
CA LEU A 48 13.92 2.16 3.77
C LEU A 48 12.60 2.70 4.35
N PRO A 49 11.45 2.34 3.79
CA PRO A 49 10.17 2.75 4.35
C PRO A 49 9.94 2.10 5.72
N GLU A 50 9.39 2.89 6.64
CA GLU A 50 9.03 2.44 7.97
C GLU A 50 7.57 1.96 8.04
N ARG A 51 7.16 1.43 9.20
CA ARG A 51 5.79 0.97 9.42
C ARG A 51 4.74 2.05 9.16
N HIS A 52 5.05 3.29 9.50
CA HIS A 52 4.13 4.41 9.25
C HIS A 52 3.97 4.67 7.75
N ASP A 53 5.07 4.64 7.00
CA ASP A 53 5.07 4.81 5.54
C ASP A 53 4.20 3.74 4.86
N TYR A 54 4.34 2.48 5.24
CA TYR A 54 3.51 1.40 4.70
C TYR A 54 2.02 1.64 4.94
N ALA A 55 1.63 2.11 6.13
CA ALA A 55 0.24 2.40 6.45
C ALA A 55 -0.32 3.54 5.57
N VAL A 56 0.47 4.59 5.34
CA VAL A 56 0.09 5.72 4.48
C VAL A 56 -0.01 5.28 3.01
N MET A 57 0.96 4.52 2.51
CA MET A 57 0.97 3.99 1.14
C MET A 57 -0.27 3.14 0.85
N GLU A 58 -0.64 2.26 1.79
CA GLU A 58 -1.83 1.43 1.69
C GLU A 58 -3.10 2.27 1.66
N GLU A 59 -3.23 3.29 2.50
CA GLU A 59 -4.40 4.18 2.47
C GLU A 59 -4.52 4.93 1.15
N LEU A 60 -3.41 5.44 0.59
CA LEU A 60 -3.42 6.14 -0.68
C LEU A 60 -3.89 5.22 -1.82
N VAL A 61 -3.31 4.02 -1.92
CA VAL A 61 -3.69 3.05 -2.98
C VAL A 61 -5.13 2.58 -2.81
N ASN A 62 -5.57 2.25 -1.60
CA ASN A 62 -6.95 1.85 -1.37
C ASN A 62 -7.94 3.01 -1.58
N GLY A 63 -7.52 4.26 -1.37
CA GLY A 63 -8.29 5.45 -1.70
C GLY A 63 -8.58 5.54 -3.20
N GLU A 64 -7.54 5.46 -4.03
CA GLU A 64 -7.67 5.51 -5.49
C GLU A 64 -8.50 4.34 -6.05
N LEU A 65 -8.39 3.15 -5.45
CA LEU A 65 -9.07 1.94 -5.91
C LEU A 65 -10.48 1.77 -5.33
N GLY A 66 -10.94 2.71 -4.49
CA GLY A 66 -12.27 2.66 -3.88
C GLY A 66 -12.44 1.59 -2.78
N THR A 67 -11.35 1.07 -2.23
CA THR A 67 -11.33 0.00 -1.21
C THR A 67 -10.89 0.46 0.18
N LEU A 68 -10.82 1.78 0.40
CA LEU A 68 -10.31 2.38 1.64
C LEU A 68 -11.16 2.04 2.86
N HIS A 69 -12.48 1.95 2.71
CA HIS A 69 -13.39 1.64 3.81
C HIS A 69 -13.13 0.23 4.35
N GLN A 70 -13.04 -0.77 3.47
CA GLN A 70 -12.76 -2.16 3.84
C GLN A 70 -11.40 -2.29 4.51
N TYR A 71 -10.39 -1.58 3.99
CA TYR A 71 -9.07 -1.51 4.60
C TYR A 71 -9.11 -0.93 6.03
N ARG A 72 -9.81 0.19 6.23
CA ARG A 72 -9.94 0.84 7.55
C ARG A 72 -10.72 0.01 8.56
N ASN A 73 -11.76 -0.70 8.12
CA ASN A 73 -12.52 -1.62 8.98
C ASN A 73 -11.62 -2.73 9.51
N ARG A 74 -10.80 -3.34 8.63
CA ARG A 74 -9.79 -4.33 9.05
C ARG A 74 -8.75 -3.74 9.99
N ARG A 75 -8.24 -2.53 9.71
CA ARG A 75 -7.23 -1.87 10.56
C ARG A 75 -7.78 -1.58 11.96
N SER A 76 -9.02 -1.10 12.03
CA SER A 76 -9.71 -0.82 13.30
C SER A 76 -9.98 -2.10 14.09
N ALA A 77 -10.42 -3.18 13.43
CA ALA A 77 -10.56 -4.48 14.08
C ALA A 77 -9.23 -4.99 14.67
N ARG A 78 -8.11 -4.76 13.98
CA ARG A 78 -6.76 -5.12 14.47
C ARG A 78 -6.28 -4.26 15.64
N SER A 79 -6.75 -3.02 15.73
CA SER A 79 -6.47 -2.11 16.85
C SER A 79 -7.34 -2.38 18.07
N LEU A 80 -8.48 -3.06 17.90
CA LEU A 80 -9.45 -3.33 18.96
C LEU A 80 -9.28 -4.68 19.66
N GLY A 81 -8.32 -5.51 19.24
CA GLY A 81 -7.91 -6.70 20.01
C GLY A 81 -9.06 -7.64 20.39
N VAL A 82 -10.10 -7.76 19.56
CA VAL A 82 -11.15 -8.77 19.77
C VAL A 82 -10.72 -10.02 19.02
N SER A 83 -10.07 -10.93 19.78
CA SER A 83 -9.94 -12.35 19.46
C SER A 83 -11.23 -13.08 19.78
#